data_AF-J5KRZ5-F1
#
_entry.id   AF-J5KRZ5-F1
#
_cell.length_a   1.000
_cell.length_b   1.000
_cell.length_c   1.000
_cell.angle_alpha   90.00
_cell.angle_beta   90.00
_cell.angle_gamma   90.00
#
_symmetry.space_group_name_H-M   'P 1'
#
loop_
_entity.id
_entity.type
_entity.pdbx_description
1 polymer ?
#
loop_
_entity_poly.entity_id
_entity_poly.type
_entity_poly.pdbx_seq_one_letter_code
_entity_poly.pdbx_strand_id
1 'polypeptide(L)'
;MLELFYESKNKDEYWGGDNIVISPWGDLIICEDNGSRGCKLLGINNLGSIYVIGQVEDSSSEIAGVCFSPDGKIMFLNIQDEGRTIAIYGDWKKIKSLY
;
A
#
# COMPACT_ATOMS: atom_id res chain seq x y z
N MET A 1 -24.05 4.47 -8.14
CA MET A 1 -23.23 4.68 -9.34
C MET A 1 -21.89 4.03 -9.07
N LEU A 2 -21.35 3.25 -10.00
CA LEU A 2 -20.01 2.69 -9.93
C LEU A 2 -19.10 3.55 -10.81
N GLU A 3 -17.91 3.87 -10.32
CA GLU A 3 -16.94 4.71 -11.02
C GLU A 3 -15.58 4.02 -11.06
N LEU A 4 -14.89 4.14 -12.20
CA LEU A 4 -13.49 3.74 -12.30
C LEU A 4 -12.64 4.81 -11.63
N PHE A 5 -12.13 4.51 -10.43
CA PHE A 5 -11.28 5.44 -9.69
C PHE A 5 -9.84 5.46 -10.20
N TYR A 6 -9.30 4.29 -10.54
CA TYR A 6 -7.94 4.16 -11.06
C TYR A 6 -7.81 2.88 -11.91
N GLU A 7 -7.03 2.96 -12.98
CA GLU A 7 -6.65 1.83 -13.84
C GLU A 7 -5.13 1.81 -13.99
N SER A 8 -4.49 0.67 -13.68
CA SER A 8 -3.05 0.51 -13.88
C SER A 8 -2.70 0.53 -15.37
N LYS A 9 -1.65 1.28 -15.73
CA LYS A 9 -1.19 1.39 -17.12
C LYS A 9 -0.17 0.34 -17.49
N ASN A 10 0.61 -0.15 -16.51
CA ASN A 10 1.65 -1.16 -16.70
C ASN A 10 2.10 -1.74 -15.34
N LYS A 11 2.89 -2.81 -15.41
CA LYS A 11 3.39 -3.53 -14.22
C LYS A 11 4.43 -2.76 -13.41
N ASP A 12 5.12 -1.78 -13.99
CA ASP A 12 6.14 -1.01 -13.26
C ASP A 12 5.49 -0.02 -12.29
N GLU A 13 4.31 0.51 -12.66
CA GLU A 13 3.51 1.44 -11.86
C GLU A 13 2.71 0.73 -10.77
N TYR A 14 1.93 -0.29 -11.15
CA TYR A 14 1.06 -1.04 -10.25
C TYR A 14 0.79 -2.44 -10.84
N TRP A 15 1.25 -3.48 -10.14
CA TRP A 15 1.11 -4.87 -10.56
C TRP A 15 0.47 -5.75 -9.50
N GLY A 16 -0.67 -6.37 -9.82
CA GLY A 16 -1.25 -7.44 -9.00
C GLY A 16 -1.73 -6.96 -7.63
N GLY A 17 -2.54 -5.91 -7.57
CA GLY A 17 -3.09 -5.48 -6.28
C GLY A 17 -4.12 -6.47 -5.78
N ASP A 18 -3.97 -6.85 -4.53
CA ASP A 18 -4.88 -7.78 -3.86
C ASP A 18 -5.64 -7.05 -2.74
N ASN A 19 -4.93 -6.63 -1.69
CA ASN A 19 -5.56 -6.04 -0.52
C ASN A 19 -5.62 -4.51 -0.58
N ILE A 20 -6.70 -3.94 -0.04
CA ILE A 20 -6.92 -2.49 -0.02
C ILE A 20 -7.41 -1.99 1.34
N VAL A 21 -7.08 -0.74 1.67
CA VAL A 21 -7.60 -0.04 2.86
C VAL A 21 -7.65 1.46 2.63
N ILE A 22 -8.63 2.16 3.22
CA ILE A 22 -8.63 3.61 3.26
C ILE A 22 -7.75 4.07 4.42
N SER A 23 -6.72 4.86 4.11
CA SER A 23 -5.80 5.39 5.11
C SER A 23 -6.44 6.46 6.01
N PRO A 24 -5.87 6.74 7.20
CA PRO A 24 -6.31 7.84 8.07
C PRO A 24 -6.22 9.24 7.42
N TRP A 25 -5.43 9.40 6.36
CA TRP A 25 -5.32 10.66 5.62
C TRP A 25 -6.22 10.73 4.38
N GLY A 26 -6.98 9.67 4.09
CA GLY A 26 -8.06 9.66 3.10
C GLY A 26 -7.69 9.01 1.75
N ASP A 27 -6.43 8.65 1.54
CA ASP A 27 -5.99 8.00 0.31
C ASP A 27 -6.25 6.49 0.35
N LEU A 28 -6.44 5.88 -0.82
CA LEU A 28 -6.56 4.43 -0.97
C LEU A 28 -5.17 3.80 -0.93
N ILE A 29 -4.99 2.83 -0.05
CA ILE A 29 -3.77 2.03 0.03
C ILE A 29 -4.01 0.69 -0.62
N ILE A 30 -3.02 0.22 -1.37
CA ILE A 30 -3.04 -1.05 -2.09
C ILE A 30 -1.79 -1.85 -1.72
N CYS A 31 -1.97 -3.13 -1.47
CA CYS A 31 -0.91 -4.10 -1.29
C CYS A 31 -0.75 -4.91 -2.57
N GLU A 32 0.47 -4.97 -3.11
CA GLU A 32 0.76 -5.84 -4.25
C GLU A 32 0.99 -7.29 -3.81
N ASP A 33 0.45 -8.20 -4.62
CA ASP A 33 0.76 -9.62 -4.72
C ASP A 33 1.10 -9.93 -6.18
N ASN A 34 2.38 -10.08 -6.45
CA ASN A 34 2.84 -10.37 -7.81
C ASN A 34 4.16 -11.16 -7.79
N GLY A 35 4.54 -11.65 -8.97
CA GLY A 35 5.78 -12.41 -9.15
C GLY A 35 7.07 -11.59 -9.13
N SER A 36 7.04 -10.33 -8.67
CA SER A 36 8.26 -9.55 -8.43
C SER A 36 8.99 -10.06 -7.18
N ARG A 37 10.25 -9.66 -7.05
CA ARG A 37 11.00 -9.79 -5.78
C ARG A 37 10.97 -8.46 -5.03
N GLY A 38 9.77 -7.91 -4.85
CA GLY A 38 9.64 -6.49 -4.53
C GLY A 38 8.21 -5.97 -4.46
N CYS A 39 7.29 -6.71 -3.86
CA CYS A 39 5.90 -6.23 -3.73
C CYS A 39 5.84 -4.89 -2.99
N LYS A 40 5.09 -3.94 -3.56
CA LYS A 40 4.99 -2.57 -3.05
C LYS A 40 3.73 -2.36 -2.22
N LEU A 41 3.83 -1.42 -1.29
CA LEU A 41 2.71 -0.75 -0.66
C LEU A 41 2.48 0.57 -1.39
N LEU A 42 1.37 0.67 -2.10
CA LEU A 42 1.03 1.80 -2.95
C LEU A 42 -0.04 2.66 -2.29
N GLY A 43 0.00 3.97 -2.54
CA GLY A 43 -1.08 4.89 -2.25
C GLY A 43 -1.63 5.51 -3.53
N ILE A 44 -2.94 5.71 -3.61
CA ILE A 44 -3.63 6.46 -4.65
C ILE A 44 -4.38 7.60 -3.99
N ASN A 45 -3.97 8.83 -4.31
CA ASN A 45 -4.59 10.02 -3.74
C ASN A 45 -5.93 10.34 -4.40
N ASN A 46 -6.66 11.31 -3.85
CA ASN A 46 -7.96 11.76 -4.37
C ASN A 46 -7.91 12.43 -5.77
N LEU A 47 -6.72 12.68 -6.32
CA LEU A 47 -6.52 13.18 -7.69
C LEU A 47 -6.23 12.03 -8.68
N GLY A 48 -6.21 10.77 -8.22
CA GLY A 48 -5.88 9.60 -9.02
C GLY A 48 -4.38 9.45 -9.30
N SER A 49 -3.51 10.14 -8.55
CA SER A 49 -2.06 9.96 -8.63
C SER A 49 -1.60 8.85 -7.70
N ILE A 50 -0.77 7.96 -8.22
CA ILE A 50 -0.18 6.85 -7.46
C ILE A 50 1.19 7.23 -6.91
N TYR A 51 1.53 6.73 -5.72
CA TYR A 51 2.83 6.91 -5.09
C TYR A 51 3.21 5.66 -4.28
N VAL A 52 4.52 5.45 -4.10
CA VAL A 52 5.05 4.29 -3.33
C VAL A 52 5.26 4.71 -1.88
N ILE A 53 4.66 3.97 -0.95
CA ILE A 53 4.84 4.17 0.50
C ILE A 53 6.03 3.34 0.99
N GLY A 54 6.16 2.12 0.49
CA GLY A 54 7.22 1.19 0.86
C GLY A 54 7.22 -0.06 -0.01
N GLN A 55 8.19 -0.94 0.21
CA GLN A 55 8.40 -2.15 -0.58
C GLN A 55 9.05 -3.23 0.29
N VAL A 56 8.69 -4.49 0.08
CA VAL A 56 9.41 -5.63 0.65
C VAL A 56 10.59 -5.97 -0.28
N GLU A 57 11.76 -5.40 0.01
CA GLU A 57 12.93 -5.47 -0.88
C GLU A 57 13.54 -6.89 -0.93
N ASP A 58 13.87 -7.35 -2.14
CA ASP A 58 14.54 -8.63 -2.44
C ASP A 58 13.87 -9.87 -1.80
N SER A 59 12.53 -9.84 -1.70
CA SER A 59 11.71 -10.94 -1.20
C SER A 59 10.65 -11.33 -2.22
N SER A 60 10.36 -12.63 -2.34
CA SER A 60 9.20 -13.11 -3.09
C SER A 60 7.90 -13.03 -2.29
N SER A 61 7.97 -12.64 -1.01
CA SER A 61 6.78 -12.55 -0.18
C SER A 61 5.93 -11.34 -0.57
N GLU A 62 4.63 -11.57 -0.66
CA GLU A 62 3.64 -10.52 -0.83
C GLU A 62 3.42 -9.68 0.44
N ILE A 63 2.70 -8.57 0.26
CA ILE A 63 2.12 -7.81 1.36
C ILE A 63 0.67 -8.27 1.55
N ALA A 64 0.43 -9.11 2.55
CA ALA A 64 -0.89 -9.70 2.84
C ALA A 64 -1.73 -8.82 3.79
N GLY A 65 -1.89 -7.56 3.39
CA GLY A 65 -2.89 -6.66 3.96
C GLY A 65 -2.35 -5.67 4.97
N VAL A 66 -3.13 -4.59 5.12
CA VAL A 66 -2.83 -3.46 5.99
C VAL A 66 -4.06 -3.03 6.77
N CYS A 67 -3.87 -2.64 8.01
CA CYS A 67 -4.86 -1.89 8.79
C CYS A 67 -4.20 -0.82 9.64
N PHE A 68 -5.02 0.03 10.26
CA PHE A 68 -4.56 1.12 11.10
C PHE A 68 -5.14 0.99 12.50
N SER A 69 -4.40 1.46 13.51
CA SER A 69 -4.93 1.64 14.86
C SER A 69 -6.13 2.60 14.86
N PRO A 70 -7.04 2.53 15.85
CA PRO A 70 -8.21 3.42 15.91
C PRO A 70 -7.87 4.92 15.94
N ASP A 71 -6.69 5.29 16.45
CA ASP A 71 -6.19 6.67 16.46
C ASP A 71 -5.39 7.05 15.20
N GLY A 72 -5.27 6.12 14.25
CA GLY A 72 -4.60 6.29 12.96
C GLY A 72 -3.07 6.41 13.04
N LYS A 73 -2.44 6.20 14.20
CA LYS A 73 -0.99 6.42 14.36
C LYS A 73 -0.12 5.24 13.98
N ILE A 74 -0.64 4.02 14.11
CA ILE A 74 0.10 2.80 13.81
C ILE A 74 -0.52 2.14 12.59
N MET A 75 0.31 1.85 11.60
CA MET A 75 -0.02 0.95 10.50
C MET A 75 0.46 -0.45 10.86
N PHE A 76 -0.40 -1.45 10.71
CA PHE A 76 -0.05 -2.86 10.79
C PHE A 76 -0.04 -3.45 9.39
N LEU A 77 1.03 -4.16 9.04
CA LEU A 77 1.30 -4.73 7.72
C LEU A 77 1.74 -6.18 7.89
N ASN A 78 1.22 -7.10 7.07
CA ASN A 78 1.68 -8.49 7.06
C ASN A 78 2.57 -8.77 5.85
N ILE A 79 3.64 -9.54 6.06
CA ILE A 79 4.48 -10.12 5.02
C ILE A 79 4.31 -11.63 5.08
N GLN A 80 3.59 -12.19 4.10
CA GLN A 80 2.93 -13.50 4.22
C GLN A 80 3.89 -14.68 4.42
N ASP A 81 4.71 -14.99 3.41
CA ASP A 81 5.58 -16.18 3.40
C ASP A 81 6.65 -16.12 4.49
N GLU A 82 7.03 -14.90 4.87
CA GLU A 82 7.99 -14.66 5.95
C GLU A 82 7.35 -14.78 7.35
N GLY A 83 6.02 -14.83 7.42
CA GLY A 83 5.27 -14.94 8.69
C GLY A 83 5.45 -13.73 9.60
N ARG A 84 5.61 -12.52 9.03
CA ARG A 84 5.89 -11.30 9.80
C ARG A 84 4.69 -10.36 9.83
N THR A 85 4.42 -9.79 11.00
CA THR A 85 3.56 -8.60 11.15
C THR A 85 4.43 -7.44 11.63
N ILE A 86 4.38 -6.32 10.91
CA ILE A 86 5.14 -5.11 11.20
C ILE A 86 4.16 -4.05 11.72
N ALA A 87 4.54 -3.38 12.82
CA ALA A 87 3.87 -2.19 13.31
C ALA A 87 4.72 -0.96 13.01
N ILE A 88 4.20 -0.04 12.20
CA ILE A 88 4.89 1.18 11.77
C ILE A 88 4.21 2.36 12.43
N TYR A 89 4.95 3.09 13.27
CA TYR A 89 4.53 4.39 13.80
C TYR A 89 5.04 5.50 12.88
N GLY A 90 4.16 6.37 12.42
CA GLY A 90 4.51 7.42 11.46
C GLY A 90 3.79 8.74 11.70
N ASP A 91 4.46 9.84 11.34
CA ASP A 91 3.78 11.12 11.12
C ASP A 91 3.20 11.12 9.70
N TRP A 92 1.99 10.57 9.55
CA TRP A 92 1.34 10.40 8.26
C TRP A 92 1.00 11.72 7.56
N LYS A 93 1.07 12.87 8.25
CA LYS A 93 0.90 14.18 7.61
C LYS A 93 1.99 14.45 6.56
N LYS A 94 3.15 13.78 6.69
CA LYS A 94 4.26 13.88 5.75
C LYS A 94 4.07 13.04 4.49
N ILE A 95 3.08 12.16 4.41
CA ILE A 95 2.80 11.36 3.20
C ILE A 95 2.59 12.24 1.97
N LYS A 96 2.01 13.44 2.16
CA LYS A 96 1.81 14.41 1.08
C LYS A 96 3.09 14.90 0.40
N SER A 97 4.29 14.63 0.96
CA SER A 97 5.55 14.95 0.27
C SER A 97 5.99 13.86 -0.72
N LEU A 98 5.26 12.75 -0.81
CA LEU A 98 5.56 11.65 -1.74
C LEU A 98 4.95 11.88 -3.14
N TYR A 99 4.10 12.91 -3.30
CA TYR A 99 3.45 13.25 -4.57
C TYR A 99 3.30 14.76 -4.74
#